data_AF-A0AAW6Y578-F1
#
_entry.id   AF-A0AAW6Y578-F1
#
_cell.length_a   1.000
_cell.length_b   1.000
_cell.length_c   1.000
_cell.angle_alpha   90.00
_cell.angle_beta   90.00
_cell.angle_gamma   90.00
#
_symmetry.space_group_name_H-M   'P 1'
#
loop_
_entity.id
_entity.type
_entity.pdbx_description
1 polymer ?
#
loop_
_entity_poly.entity_id
_entity_poly.type
_entity_poly.pdbx_seq_one_letter_code
_entity_poly.pdbx_strand_id
1 'polypeptide(L)' 'MADMKTTTQTRVIDLEILEEVITRAEFAHSLAGLITESANFKKLSEHQQNALMALMTFTYDVKNAISELMNSAE' A
#
# COMPACT_ATOMS: atom_id res chain seq x y z
N MET A 1 -33.37 10.75 -28.00
CA MET A 1 -32.38 9.97 -27.24
C MET A 1 -31.45 10.98 -26.59
N ALA A 2 -31.37 11.01 -25.26
CA ALA A 2 -30.50 11.94 -24.55
C ALA A 2 -29.10 11.33 -24.48
N ASP A 3 -28.10 12.02 -25.05
CA ASP A 3 -26.70 11.69 -24.87
C ASP A 3 -26.36 11.73 -23.38
N MET A 4 -26.05 10.56 -22.82
CA MET A 4 -25.60 10.43 -21.45
C MET A 4 -24.16 10.95 -21.39
N LYS A 5 -24.02 12.26 -21.12
CA LYS A 5 -22.72 12.89 -20.86
C LYS A 5 -22.08 12.23 -19.64
N THR A 6 -21.17 11.29 -19.87
CA THR A 6 -20.30 10.73 -18.83
C THR A 6 -19.48 11.88 -18.25
N THR A 7 -19.82 12.29 -17.03
CA THR A 7 -19.07 13.34 -16.33
C THR A 7 -17.96 12.65 -15.55
N THR A 8 -16.73 12.70 -16.06
CA THR A 8 -15.56 12.23 -15.31
C THR A 8 -15.26 13.25 -14.22
N GLN A 9 -15.55 12.90 -12.96
CA GLN A 9 -15.19 13.74 -11.83
C GLN A 9 -13.70 13.55 -11.54
N THR A 10 -12.87 14.49 -12.00
CA THR A 10 -11.45 14.54 -11.64
C THR A 10 -11.35 14.97 -10.18
N ARG A 11 -11.09 14.02 -9.27
CA ARG A 11 -10.73 14.36 -7.88
C ARG A 11 -9.25 14.70 -7.86
N VAL A 12 -8.92 15.93 -7.47
CA VAL A 12 -7.56 16.30 -7.11
C VAL A 12 -7.27 15.64 -5.77
N ILE A 13 -6.36 14.69 -5.75
CA ILE A 13 -5.85 14.10 -4.51
C ILE A 13 -4.67 14.95 -4.09
N ASP A 14 -4.65 15.36 -2.82
CA ASP A 14 -3.56 16.14 -2.26
C ASP A 14 -2.27 15.30 -2.21
N LEU A 15 -1.16 15.85 -2.68
CA LEU A 15 0.14 15.18 -2.67
C LEU A 15 0.59 14.89 -1.24
N GLU A 16 0.32 15.78 -0.27
CA GLU A 16 0.67 15.54 1.14
C GLU A 16 -0.02 14.29 1.69
N ILE A 17 -1.27 14.02 1.27
CA ILE A 17 -2.01 12.82 1.67
C ILE A 17 -1.35 11.56 1.07
N LEU A 18 -0.90 11.61 -0.17
CA LEU A 18 -0.24 10.49 -0.83
C LEU A 18 1.11 10.16 -0.17
N GLU A 19 1.88 11.20 0.17
CA GLU A 19 3.15 11.07 0.93
C GLU A 19 2.93 10.46 2.32
N GLU A 20 1.87 10.88 3.03
CA GLU A 20 1.51 10.28 4.32
C GLU A 20 1.20 8.78 4.18
N VAL A 21 0.44 8.41 3.14
CA VAL A 21 0.08 7.00 2.91
C VAL A 21 1.31 6.16 2.57
N ILE A 22 2.24 6.67 1.75
CA ILE A 22 3.53 6.02 1.48
C ILE A 22 4.28 5.79 2.78
N THR A 23 4.43 6.83 3.60
CA THR A 23 5.15 6.76 4.88
C THR A 23 4.56 5.68 5.80
N ARG A 24 3.23 5.58 5.85
CA ARG A 24 2.54 4.56 6.65
C ARG A 24 2.70 3.15 6.08
N ALA A 25 2.70 3.01 4.75
CA ALA A 25 2.96 1.74 4.09
C ALA A 25 4.39 1.25 4.37
N GLU A 26 5.38 2.14 4.28
CA GLU A 26 6.78 1.83 4.59
C GLU A 26 6.99 1.46 6.06
N PHE A 27 6.31 2.15 6.97
CA PHE A 27 6.33 1.81 8.39
C PHE A 27 5.76 0.41 8.65
N ALA A 28 4.58 0.10 8.09
CA ALA A 28 3.97 -1.22 8.23
C ALA A 28 4.82 -2.33 7.60
N HIS A 29 5.41 -2.06 6.42
CA HIS A 29 6.34 -2.97 5.75
C HIS A 29 7.54 -3.27 6.64
N SER A 30 8.16 -2.24 7.21
CA SER A 30 9.32 -2.36 8.09
C SER A 30 9.00 -3.16 9.35
N LEU A 31 7.84 -2.93 9.98
CA LEU A 31 7.39 -3.73 11.14
C LEU A 31 7.19 -5.20 10.78
N ALA A 32 6.53 -5.48 9.65
CA ALA A 32 6.35 -6.86 9.18
C ALA A 32 7.71 -7.52 8.90
N GLY A 33 8.64 -6.81 8.25
CA GLY A 33 10.02 -7.24 8.02
C GLY A 33 10.73 -7.65 9.32
N LEU A 34 10.72 -6.78 10.34
CA LEU A 34 11.31 -7.06 11.65
C LEU A 34 10.73 -8.33 12.30
N ILE A 35 9.41 -8.55 12.18
CA ILE A 35 8.77 -9.75 12.72
C ILE A 35 9.23 -10.99 11.94
N THR A 36 9.31 -10.91 10.60
CA THR A 36 9.72 -12.04 9.75
C THR A 36 11.18 -12.44 9.92
N GLU A 37 12.06 -11.48 10.22
CA GLU A 37 13.47 -11.71 10.53
C GLU A 37 13.69 -12.26 11.95
N SER A 38 12.68 -12.13 12.83
CA SER A 38 12.80 -12.57 14.21
C SER A 38 12.92 -14.10 14.32
N ALA A 39 13.71 -14.58 15.30
CA ALA A 39 13.84 -16.01 15.58
C ALA A 39 12.50 -16.69 15.95
N ASN A 40 11.49 -15.92 16.35
CA ASN A 40 10.18 -16.41 16.73
C ASN A 40 9.23 -16.57 15.54
N PHE A 41 9.55 -16.02 14.36
CA PHE A 41 8.68 -16.14 13.18
C PHE A 41 8.37 -17.60 12.83
N LYS A 42 9.39 -18.47 12.86
CA LYS A 42 9.24 -19.91 12.59
C LYS A 42 8.41 -20.66 13.63
N LYS A 43 8.10 -20.04 14.77
CA LYS A 43 7.24 -20.60 15.83
C LYS A 43 5.78 -20.18 15.67
N LEU A 44 5.49 -19.21 14.80
CA LEU A 44 4.12 -18.81 14.48
C LEU A 44 3.41 -19.92 13.72
N SER A 45 2.09 -19.96 13.80
CA SER A 45 1.29 -20.84 12.95
C SER A 45 1.48 -20.48 11.47
N GLU A 46 1.26 -21.45 10.59
CA GLU A 46 1.40 -21.24 9.13
C GLU A 46 0.55 -20.07 8.63
N HIS A 47 -0.70 -19.95 9.12
CA HIS A 47 -1.58 -18.83 8.73
C HIS A 47 -1.07 -17.47 9.22
N GLN A 48 -0.40 -17.40 10.38
CA GLN A 48 0.21 -16.17 10.87
C GLN A 48 1.45 -15.79 10.04
N GLN A 49 2.27 -16.77 9.67
CA GLN A 49 3.41 -16.54 8.77
C GLN A 49 2.92 -16.04 7.41
N ASN A 50 1.92 -16.70 6.82
CA ASN A 50 1.32 -16.29 5.55
C ASN A 50 0.70 -14.89 5.62
N ALA A 51 0.04 -14.54 6.73
CA ALA A 51 -0.51 -13.20 6.91
C ALA A 51 0.58 -12.11 6.94
N LEU A 52 1.72 -12.36 7.60
CA LEU A 52 2.85 -11.43 7.63
C LEU A 52 3.51 -11.29 6.25
N MET A 53 3.69 -12.39 5.53
CA MET A 53 4.22 -12.35 4.16
C MET A 53 3.28 -11.59 3.23
N ALA A 54 1.98 -11.83 3.32
CA ALA A 54 0.96 -11.12 2.54
C ALA A 54 0.95 -9.61 2.89
N LEU A 55 1.13 -9.25 4.17
CA LEU A 55 1.23 -7.85 4.58
C LEU A 55 2.47 -7.17 3.99
N MET A 56 3.62 -7.86 3.93
CA MET A 56 4.82 -7.32 3.28
C MET A 56 4.58 -7.06 1.78
N THR A 57 3.99 -8.01 1.06
CA THR A 57 3.64 -7.82 -0.36
C THR A 57 2.66 -6.67 -0.53
N PHE A 58 1.58 -6.63 0.25
CA PHE A 58 0.56 -5.59 0.16
C PHE A 58 1.12 -4.19 0.38
N THR A 59 1.93 -4.01 1.43
CA THR A 59 2.53 -2.71 1.75
C THR A 59 3.52 -2.25 0.66
N TYR A 60 4.26 -3.18 0.06
CA TYR A 60 5.12 -2.90 -1.08
C TYR A 60 4.31 -2.46 -2.32
N ASP A 61 3.24 -3.19 -2.64
CA ASP A 61 2.36 -2.89 -3.78
C ASP A 61 1.66 -1.54 -3.61
N VAL A 62 1.17 -1.23 -2.40
CA VAL A 62 0.58 0.08 -2.07
C VAL A 62 1.59 1.21 -2.28
N LYS A 63 2.82 1.05 -1.80
CA LYS A 63 3.87 2.06 -1.98
C LYS A 63 4.11 2.36 -3.46
N ASN A 64 4.23 1.30 -4.27
CA ASN A 64 4.51 1.44 -5.70
C ASN A 64 3.33 2.06 -6.44
N ALA A 65 2.10 1.59 -6.18
CA ALA A 65 0.90 2.13 -6.82
C ALA A 65 0.71 3.63 -6.51
N ILE A 66 0.98 4.05 -5.28
CA ILE A 66 0.88 5.47 -4.91
C ILE A 66 2.02 6.29 -5.53
N SER A 67 3.24 5.75 -5.57
CA SER A 67 4.36 6.41 -6.24
C SER A 67 4.09 6.60 -7.73
N GLU A 68 3.50 5.61 -8.41
CA GLU A 68 3.07 5.72 -9.80
C GLU A 68 1.99 6.79 -9.99
N LEU A 69 1.00 6.85 -9.07
CA LEU A 69 -0.02 7.90 -9.09
C LEU A 69 0.58 9.30 -8.93
N MET A 70 1.54 9.48 -8.02
CA MET A 70 2.23 10.76 -7.82
C MET A 70 3.02 11.18 -9.07
N ASN A 71 3.78 10.27 -9.67
CA ASN A 71 4.54 10.53 -10.90
C ASN A 71 3.64 10.84 -12.10
N SER A 72 2.38 10.37 -12.09
CA SER A 72 1.40 10.68 -13.14
C SER A 72 0.67 12.02 -12.95
N ALA A 73 0.85 12.64 -11.78
CA ALA A 73 0.23 13.92 -11.41
C ALA A 73 1.15 15.14 -11.65
N GLU A 74 2.43 14.91 -11.99
CA GLU A 74 3.40 15.92 -12.45
C GLU A 74 3.33 16.15 -13.98
#